data_AF-A0A7W1EDT3-F1
#
_entry.id   AF-A0A7W1EDT3-F1
#
_cell.length_a   1.000
_cell.length_b   1.000
_cell.length_c   1.000
_cell.angle_alpha   90.00
_cell.angle_beta   90.00
_cell.angle_gamma   90.00
#
_symmetry.space_group_name_H-M   'P 1'
#
loop_
_entity.id
_entity.type
_entity.pdbx_description
1 polymer ?
#
loop_
_entity_poly.entity_id
_entity_poly.type
_entity_poly.pdbx_seq_one_letter_code
_entity_poly.pdbx_strand_id
1 'polypeptide(L)'
;MLHFILQANTVAAMAADTINNSVTGIQAATTPEITETKISLISMVMKGGPIMIPIAILLLISIYVLVERLLVISKAVKKNDNLVLNLKEMIHSGNISNARMMCKNLNTPESTMIEQGVSRIG
;
A
#
# COMPACT_ATOMS: atom_id res chain seq x y z
N MET A 1 -60.41 -21.27 17.34
CA MET A 1 -59.50 -22.31 17.87
C MET A 1 -58.60 -22.96 16.83
N LEU A 2 -58.91 -22.91 15.51
CA LEU A 2 -57.98 -23.39 14.47
C LEU A 2 -56.90 -22.36 14.06
N HIS A 3 -57.21 -21.07 14.17
CA HIS A 3 -56.33 -19.98 13.69
C HIS A 3 -55.08 -19.75 14.57
N PHE A 4 -55.11 -20.18 15.83
CA PHE A 4 -54.01 -20.01 16.79
C PHE A 4 -52.89 -21.05 16.59
N ILE A 5 -53.23 -22.23 16.06
CA ILE A 5 -52.30 -23.35 15.91
C ILE A 5 -51.44 -23.21 14.64
N LEU A 6 -51.96 -22.56 13.58
CA LEU A 6 -51.16 -22.29 12.38
C LEU A 6 -50.12 -21.17 12.58
N GLN A 7 -50.44 -20.16 13.39
CA GLN A 7 -49.52 -19.05 13.67
C GLN A 7 -48.33 -19.48 14.54
N ALA A 8 -48.49 -20.50 15.38
CA ALA A 8 -47.39 -21.08 16.14
C ALA A 8 -46.32 -21.76 15.25
N ASN A 9 -46.73 -22.31 14.10
CA ASN A 9 -45.80 -22.98 13.17
C ASN A 9 -45.06 -21.99 12.26
N THR A 10 -45.65 -20.82 11.95
CA THR A 10 -44.98 -19.78 11.15
C THR A 10 -44.00 -18.95 11.98
N VAL A 11 -44.26 -18.76 13.29
CA VAL A 11 -43.33 -18.10 14.22
C VAL A 11 -42.07 -18.96 14.47
N ALA A 12 -42.19 -20.29 14.42
CA ALA A 12 -41.04 -21.20 14.48
C ALA A 12 -40.13 -21.09 13.24
N ALA A 13 -40.68 -20.80 12.07
CA ALA A 13 -39.91 -20.59 10.83
C ALA A 13 -39.21 -19.21 10.80
N MET A 14 -39.83 -18.16 11.33
CA MET A 14 -39.24 -16.80 11.40
C MET A 14 -38.14 -16.67 12.47
N ALA A 15 -38.23 -17.46 13.55
CA ALA A 15 -37.18 -17.54 14.57
C ALA A 15 -35.92 -18.26 14.07
N ALA A 16 -36.08 -19.28 13.21
CA ALA A 16 -34.96 -19.98 12.58
C ALA A 16 -34.19 -19.08 11.59
N ASP A 17 -34.90 -18.23 10.83
CA ASP A 17 -34.29 -17.35 9.83
C ASP A 17 -33.51 -16.17 10.47
N THR A 18 -33.97 -15.70 11.64
CA THR A 18 -33.26 -14.66 12.42
C THR A 18 -31.99 -15.19 13.10
N ILE A 19 -31.95 -16.47 13.46
CA ILE A 19 -30.76 -17.12 14.04
C ILE A 19 -29.72 -17.41 12.94
N ASN A 20 -30.14 -17.79 11.74
CA ASN A 20 -29.21 -18.03 10.62
C ASN A 20 -28.53 -16.75 10.12
N ASN A 21 -29.25 -15.62 10.06
CA ASN A 21 -28.72 -14.36 9.55
C ASN A 21 -27.84 -13.58 10.56
N SER A 22 -27.84 -13.98 11.83
CA SER A 22 -26.96 -13.42 12.87
C SER A 22 -25.64 -14.17 13.06
N VAL A 23 -25.51 -15.38 12.49
CA VAL A 23 -24.26 -16.17 12.45
C VAL A 23 -23.33 -15.75 11.29
N THR A 24 -23.84 -15.02 10.29
CA THR A 24 -23.07 -14.58 9.11
C THR A 24 -22.22 -13.31 9.34
N GLY A 25 -22.28 -12.69 10.52
CA GLY A 25 -21.68 -11.37 10.76
C GLY A 25 -20.39 -11.35 11.59
N ILE A 26 -20.23 -12.21 12.59
CA ILE A 26 -19.12 -12.08 13.55
C ILE A 26 -18.83 -13.41 14.27
N GLN A 27 -17.60 -13.91 14.09
CA GLN A 27 -16.92 -14.98 14.83
C GLN A 27 -17.50 -16.42 14.77
N ALA A 28 -16.71 -17.31 14.18
CA ALA A 28 -16.09 -18.37 14.96
C ALA A 28 -14.76 -18.76 14.29
N ALA A 29 -13.67 -18.26 14.88
CA ALA A 29 -12.39 -18.93 14.77
C ALA A 29 -12.56 -20.30 15.44
N THR A 30 -12.81 -21.33 14.64
CA THR A 30 -12.75 -22.71 15.10
C THR A 30 -11.28 -22.99 15.40
N THR A 31 -10.90 -22.90 16.67
CA THR A 31 -9.63 -23.41 17.19
C THR A 31 -9.49 -24.85 16.73
N PRO A 32 -8.53 -25.19 15.83
CA PRO A 32 -8.18 -26.57 15.62
C PRO A 32 -7.35 -27.01 16.82
N GLU A 33 -7.87 -28.05 17.47
CA GLU A 33 -7.17 -28.94 18.38
C GLU A 33 -5.69 -29.09 17.99
N ILE A 34 -4.81 -28.69 18.91
CA ILE A 34 -3.36 -28.84 18.76
C ILE A 34 -3.03 -30.32 18.89
N THR A 35 -3.16 -31.05 17.78
CA THR A 35 -2.46 -32.31 17.59
C THR A 35 -1.06 -31.96 17.10
N GLU A 36 -0.05 -32.38 17.85
CA GLU A 36 1.37 -32.31 17.47
C GLU A 36 1.65 -33.16 16.22
N THR A 37 1.17 -32.70 15.08
CA THR A 37 1.69 -33.08 13.77
C THR A 37 2.25 -31.81 13.19
N LYS A 38 3.49 -31.88 12.70
CA LYS A 38 4.20 -30.77 12.08
C LYS A 38 3.43 -30.35 10.83
N ILE A 39 2.37 -29.56 10.99
CA ILE A 39 1.59 -29.06 9.87
C ILE A 39 2.49 -28.04 9.20
N SER A 40 3.06 -28.44 8.06
CA SER A 40 3.98 -27.59 7.33
C SER A 40 3.19 -26.38 6.82
N LEU A 41 3.66 -25.15 7.07
CA LEU A 41 2.97 -23.91 6.67
C LEU A 41 2.60 -23.91 5.18
N ILE A 42 3.43 -24.58 4.36
CA ILE A 42 3.20 -24.77 2.93
C ILE A 42 1.92 -25.58 2.63
N SER A 43 1.62 -26.58 3.48
CA SER A 43 0.43 -27.44 3.34
C SER A 43 -0.85 -26.71 3.73
N MET A 44 -0.76 -25.73 4.63
CA MET A 44 -1.88 -24.87 5.02
C MET A 44 -2.21 -23.85 3.92
N VAL A 45 -1.19 -23.24 3.32
CA VAL A 45 -1.36 -22.32 2.17
C VAL A 45 -1.96 -23.04 0.96
N MET A 46 -1.48 -24.26 0.64
CA MET A 46 -2.05 -25.09 -0.43
C MET A 46 -3.53 -25.47 -0.20
N LYS A 47 -3.98 -25.51 1.07
CA LYS A 47 -5.35 -25.85 1.44
C LYS A 47 -6.27 -24.62 1.58
N GLY A 48 -5.73 -23.40 1.38
CA GLY A 48 -6.42 -22.11 1.55
C GLY A 48 -7.54 -21.80 0.53
N GLY A 49 -7.89 -22.74 -0.34
CA GLY A 49 -9.04 -22.64 -1.24
C GLY A 49 -8.91 -21.58 -2.34
N PRO A 50 -10.00 -21.25 -3.05
CA PRO A 50 -10.00 -20.33 -4.18
C PRO A 50 -9.63 -18.88 -3.83
N ILE A 51 -9.72 -18.49 -2.54
CA ILE A 51 -9.30 -17.17 -2.02
C ILE A 51 -7.76 -17.01 -2.06
N MET A 52 -7.00 -18.10 -2.18
CA MET A 52 -5.54 -18.03 -2.31
C MET A 52 -5.10 -17.49 -3.68
N ILE A 53 -5.89 -17.72 -4.75
CA ILE A 53 -5.56 -17.26 -6.10
C ILE A 53 -5.50 -15.72 -6.23
N PRO A 54 -6.47 -14.92 -5.76
CA PRO A 54 -6.38 -13.46 -5.85
C PRO A 54 -5.26 -12.89 -4.98
N ILE A 55 -5.00 -13.45 -3.78
CA ILE A 55 -3.91 -12.98 -2.92
C ILE A 55 -2.55 -13.22 -3.59
N ALA A 56 -2.34 -14.38 -4.21
CA ALA A 56 -1.11 -14.67 -4.93
C ALA A 56 -0.89 -13.70 -6.11
N ILE A 57 -1.95 -13.36 -6.84
CA ILE A 57 -1.88 -12.37 -7.93
C ILE A 57 -1.63 -10.95 -7.39
N LEU A 58 -2.31 -10.56 -6.31
CA LEU A 58 -2.08 -9.27 -5.66
C LEU A 58 -0.64 -9.13 -5.14
N LEU A 59 -0.07 -10.20 -4.57
CA LEU A 59 1.33 -10.25 -4.14
C LEU A 59 2.27 -10.02 -5.34
N LEU A 60 2.01 -10.67 -6.47
CA LEU A 60 2.80 -10.50 -7.69
C LEU A 60 2.69 -9.08 -8.27
N ILE A 61 1.49 -8.48 -8.26
CA ILE A 61 1.29 -7.08 -8.65
C ILE A 61 2.06 -6.16 -7.68
N SER A 62 2.01 -6.45 -6.38
CA SER A 62 2.63 -5.63 -5.35
C SER A 62 4.15 -5.61 -5.49
N ILE A 63 4.78 -6.78 -5.70
CA ILE A 63 6.22 -6.85 -5.90
C ILE A 63 6.65 -6.13 -7.17
N TYR A 64 5.86 -6.22 -8.25
CA TYR A 64 6.11 -5.50 -9.50
C TYR A 64 6.09 -3.98 -9.28
N VAL A 65 5.04 -3.45 -8.66
CA VAL A 65 4.91 -2.01 -8.37
C VAL A 65 6.04 -1.53 -7.45
N LEU A 66 6.40 -2.34 -6.46
CA LEU A 66 7.48 -2.02 -5.52
C LEU A 66 8.81 -1.89 -6.24
N VAL A 67 9.17 -2.83 -7.13
CA VAL A 67 10.42 -2.77 -7.89
C VAL A 67 10.45 -1.54 -8.81
N GLU A 68 9.38 -1.26 -9.54
CA GLU A 68 9.29 -0.07 -10.40
C GLU A 68 9.47 1.21 -9.58
N ARG A 69 8.75 1.33 -8.45
CA ARG A 69 8.82 2.51 -7.58
C ARG A 69 10.22 2.69 -7.00
N LEU A 70 10.87 1.60 -6.58
CA LEU A 70 12.22 1.62 -6.02
C LEU A 70 13.28 2.03 -7.04
N LEU A 71 13.15 1.60 -8.30
CA LEU A 71 14.07 2.04 -9.35
C LEU A 71 13.88 3.52 -9.70
N VAL A 72 12.63 3.99 -9.78
CA VAL A 72 12.31 5.40 -10.05
C VAL A 72 12.85 6.30 -8.93
N ILE A 73 12.62 5.95 -7.66
CA ILE A 73 13.12 6.74 -6.55
C ILE A 73 14.65 6.72 -6.51
N SER A 74 15.29 5.57 -6.76
CA SER A 74 16.76 5.46 -6.76
C SER A 74 17.40 6.30 -7.86
N LYS A 75 16.76 6.42 -9.02
CA LYS A 75 17.21 7.33 -10.09
C LYS A 75 17.06 8.80 -9.71
N ALA A 76 15.97 9.17 -9.05
CA ALA A 76 15.73 10.54 -8.59
C ALA A 76 16.59 10.95 -7.39
N VAL A 77 17.05 9.98 -6.58
CA VAL A 77 17.89 10.18 -5.38
C VAL A 77 19.37 10.39 -5.70
N LYS A 78 19.81 10.32 -6.97
CA LYS A 78 21.17 10.74 -7.35
C LYS A 78 21.34 12.24 -7.14
N LYS A 79 21.65 12.62 -5.91
CA LYS A 79 21.95 13.98 -5.48
C LYS A 79 23.39 14.31 -5.85
N ASN A 80 23.59 15.56 -6.25
CA ASN A 80 24.93 16.08 -6.49
C ASN A 80 25.34 16.87 -5.26
N ASP A 81 26.09 16.26 -4.34
CA ASP A 81 26.52 16.90 -3.08
C ASP A 81 27.28 18.22 -3.31
N ASN A 82 27.94 18.33 -4.46
CA ASN A 82 28.67 19.52 -4.87
C ASN A 82 27.78 20.65 -5.42
N LEU A 83 26.51 20.40 -5.75
CA LEU A 83 25.61 21.42 -6.32
C LEU A 83 25.48 22.60 -5.36
N VAL A 84 25.05 22.33 -4.13
CA VAL A 84 24.77 23.36 -3.14
C VAL A 84 26.04 24.14 -2.76
N LEU A 85 27.18 23.45 -2.68
CA LEU A 85 28.47 24.07 -2.39
C LEU A 85 28.88 25.09 -3.48
N ASN A 86 28.90 24.64 -4.74
CA ASN A 86 29.25 25.49 -5.87
C ASN A 86 28.26 26.66 -6.03
N LEU A 87 26.96 26.40 -5.82
CA LEU A 87 25.94 27.44 -5.92
C LEU A 87 26.10 28.53 -4.86
N LYS A 88 26.41 28.14 -3.62
CA LYS A 88 26.66 29.10 -2.52
C LYS A 88 27.81 30.04 -2.87
N GLU A 89 28.87 29.53 -3.49
CA GLU A 89 30.02 30.33 -3.92
C GLU A 89 29.66 31.26 -5.11
N MET A 90 28.88 30.79 -6.08
CA MET A 90 28.39 31.64 -7.17
C MET A 90 27.48 32.78 -6.69
N ILE A 91 26.65 32.53 -5.67
CA ILE A 91 25.82 33.57 -5.05
C ILE A 91 26.68 34.56 -4.27
N HIS A 92 27.69 34.09 -3.52
CA HIS A 92 28.56 34.96 -2.74
C HIS A 92 29.45 35.86 -3.62
N SER A 93 29.84 35.35 -4.79
CA SER A 93 30.56 36.12 -5.82
C SER A 93 29.65 37.04 -6.65
N GLY A 94 28.34 37.04 -6.41
CA GLY A 94 27.37 37.89 -7.11
C GLY A 94 27.00 37.40 -8.52
N ASN A 95 27.42 36.20 -8.92
CA ASN A 95 27.18 35.66 -10.26
C ASN A 95 25.89 34.82 -10.33
N ILE A 96 24.74 35.51 -10.29
CA ILE A 96 23.42 34.87 -10.31
C ILE A 96 23.10 34.24 -11.69
N SER A 97 23.67 34.75 -12.77
CA SER A 97 23.48 34.23 -14.12
C SER A 97 24.13 32.85 -14.32
N ASN A 98 25.36 32.64 -13.85
CA ASN A 98 26.02 31.33 -13.90
C ASN A 98 25.37 30.32 -12.96
N ALA A 99 24.95 30.78 -11.77
CA ALA A 99 24.16 29.98 -10.84
C ALA A 99 22.89 29.40 -11.49
N ARG A 100 22.14 30.22 -12.24
CA ARG A 100 20.95 29.78 -12.99
C ARG A 100 21.30 28.76 -14.09
N MET A 101 22.36 29.01 -14.86
CA MET A 101 22.80 28.09 -15.93
C MET A 101 23.22 26.72 -15.39
N MET A 102 23.93 26.69 -14.25
CA MET A 102 24.31 25.45 -13.58
C MET A 102 23.08 24.64 -13.18
N CYS A 103 22.08 25.26 -12.52
CA CYS A 103 20.86 24.57 -12.11
C CYS A 103 20.06 24.01 -13.31
N LYS A 104 20.05 24.74 -14.43
CA LYS A 104 19.35 24.35 -15.66
C LYS A 104 20.03 23.20 -16.41
N ASN A 105 21.34 23.04 -16.27
CA ASN A 105 22.08 21.93 -16.89
C ASN A 105 21.88 20.59 -16.15
N LEU A 106 21.73 20.61 -14.82
CA LEU A 106 21.61 19.38 -14.03
C LEU A 106 20.25 18.67 -14.20
N ASN A 107 19.16 19.40 -14.48
CA ASN A 107 17.80 18.85 -14.69
C ASN A 107 17.37 17.81 -13.63
N THR A 108 17.79 18.01 -12.38
CA THR A 108 17.39 17.18 -11.24
C THR A 108 16.27 17.87 -10.46
N PRO A 109 15.40 17.12 -9.76
CA PRO A 109 14.37 17.74 -8.92
C PRO A 109 14.95 18.71 -7.88
N GLU A 110 16.16 18.44 -7.36
CA GLU A 110 16.90 19.34 -6.47
C GLU A 110 17.30 20.65 -7.18
N SER A 111 17.91 20.56 -8.37
CA SER A 111 18.34 21.75 -9.13
C SER A 111 17.18 22.62 -9.60
N THR A 112 16.05 22.03 -10.03
CA THR A 112 14.85 22.77 -10.43
C THR A 112 14.20 23.49 -9.25
N MET A 113 14.16 22.88 -8.06
CA MET A 113 13.65 23.57 -6.87
C MET A 113 14.53 24.75 -6.48
N ILE A 114 15.85 24.57 -6.53
CA ILE A 114 16.80 25.63 -6.18
C ILE A 114 16.80 26.76 -7.22
N GLU A 115 16.66 26.45 -8.51
CA GLU A 115 16.55 27.45 -9.60
C GLU A 115 15.44 28.46 -9.34
N GLN A 116 14.26 27.99 -8.92
CA GLN A 116 13.11 28.86 -8.61
C GLN A 116 13.41 29.80 -7.44
N GLY A 117 14.13 29.29 -6.42
CA GLY A 117 14.64 30.10 -5.32
C GLY A 117 15.59 31.18 -5.82
N VAL A 118 16.62 30.79 -6.59
CA VAL A 118 17.64 31.70 -7.17
C VAL A 118 17.01 32.75 -8.09
N SER A 119 15.95 32.40 -8.82
CA SER A 119 15.23 33.33 -9.69
C SER A 119 14.45 34.43 -8.95
N ARG A 120 14.29 34.33 -7.63
CA ARG A 120 13.62 35.35 -6.81
C ARG A 120 14.58 36.46 -6.35
N ILE A 121 15.87 36.15 -6.21
CA ILE A 121 16.91 37.09 -5.72
C ILE A 121 17.52 37.89 -6.88
N GLY A 122 17.58 37.29 -8.07
CA GLY A 122 18.05 37.93 -9.30
C GLY A 122 16.94 38.57 -10.12
#